data_AF-A0AAU2PZZ5-F1
#
_entry.id   AF-A0AAU2PZZ5-F1
#
_cell.length_a   1.000
_cell.length_b   1.000
_cell.length_c   1.000
_cell.angle_alpha   90.00
_cell.angle_beta   90.00
_cell.angle_gamma   90.00
#
_symmetry.space_group_name_H-M   'P 1'
#
loop_
_entity.id
_entity.type
_entity.pdbx_description
1 polymer ?
#
loop_
_entity_poly.entity_id
_entity_poly.type
_entity_poly.pdbx_seq_one_letter_code
_entity_poly.pdbx_strand_id
1 'polypeptide(L)'
;MTEAEEELGIRFPPAYRSYLTEVSSGGRLHRLAKGPAGWWWDENDTVQRDLLRLPFPHPDSYAADGGPWGGADEYEDRETAGAVVLQDNGCGFATLLALTGPLAGTVWWDGRATCELIVPLSFDHPGGAPPLTFQEWRDLGLTDLSHLLGPDWGGPADF
;
A
#
# COMPACT_ATOMS: atom_id res chain seq x y z
N MET A 1 18.92 2.04 5.49
CA MET A 1 17.58 1.73 6.04
C MET A 1 17.34 2.43 7.36
N THR A 2 18.24 2.33 8.35
CA THR A 2 18.10 3.06 9.62
C THR A 2 17.89 4.56 9.44
N GLU A 3 18.65 5.21 8.56
CA GLU A 3 18.48 6.65 8.27
C GLU A 3 17.08 6.99 7.71
N ALA A 4 16.53 6.15 6.83
CA ALA A 4 15.19 6.34 6.28
C ALA A 4 14.12 6.18 7.36
N GLU A 5 14.27 5.17 8.24
CA GLU A 5 13.39 4.95 9.39
C GLU A 5 13.42 6.14 10.36
N GLU A 6 14.60 6.70 10.64
CA GLU A 6 14.78 7.88 11.50
C GLU A 6 14.13 9.12 10.90
N GLU A 7 14.32 9.38 9.61
CA GLU A 7 13.76 10.56 8.94
C GLU A 7 12.23 10.49 8.82
N LEU A 8 11.70 9.32 8.42
CA LEU A 8 10.26 9.09 8.32
C LEU A 8 9.60 8.99 9.72
N GLY A 9 10.38 8.67 10.75
CA GLY A 9 9.90 8.50 12.12
C GLY A 9 9.09 7.22 12.31
N ILE A 10 9.38 6.19 11.52
CA ILE A 10 8.73 4.88 11.56
C ILE A 10 9.75 3.75 11.66
N ARG A 11 9.30 2.54 11.92
CA ARG A 11 10.11 1.33 11.75
C ARG A 11 9.51 0.51 10.63
N PHE A 12 10.33 0.08 9.69
CA PHE A 12 9.83 -0.75 8.60
C PHE A 12 9.48 -2.14 9.11
N PRO A 13 8.38 -2.75 8.60
CA PRO A 13 8.11 -4.16 8.84
C PRO A 13 9.33 -5.03 8.46
N PRO A 14 9.70 -6.06 9.25
CA PRO A 14 10.96 -6.79 9.06
C PRO A 14 11.14 -7.36 7.64
N ALA A 15 10.12 -8.00 7.07
CA ALA A 15 10.18 -8.54 5.72
C ALA A 15 10.37 -7.46 4.65
N TYR A 16 9.73 -6.30 4.83
CA TYR A 16 9.89 -5.16 3.93
C TYR A 16 11.28 -4.52 4.04
N ARG A 17 11.80 -4.41 5.27
CA ARG A 17 13.16 -3.91 5.52
C ARG A 17 14.23 -4.80 4.88
N SER A 18 14.08 -6.13 5.00
CA SER A 18 14.97 -7.08 4.34
C SER A 18 14.93 -6.90 2.82
N TYR A 19 13.72 -6.79 2.24
CA TYR A 19 13.56 -6.53 0.80
C TYR A 19 14.29 -5.27 0.33
N LEU A 20 14.12 -4.14 1.04
CA LEU A 20 14.79 -2.88 0.72
C LEU A 20 16.33 -2.97 0.80
N THR A 21 16.85 -3.95 1.53
CA THR A 21 18.30 -4.15 1.71
C THR A 21 18.86 -5.15 0.68
N GLU A 22 18.09 -6.17 0.31
CA GLU A 22 18.52 -7.26 -0.57
C GLU A 22 18.38 -6.91 -2.07
N VAL A 23 17.31 -6.21 -2.44
CA VAL A 23 17.04 -5.87 -3.83
C VAL A 23 17.47 -4.43 -4.04
N SER A 24 18.47 -4.21 -4.90
CA SER A 24 18.82 -2.88 -5.42
C SER A 24 17.70 -2.36 -6.35
N SER A 25 16.53 -2.09 -5.77
CA SER A 25 15.45 -1.24 -6.27
C SER A 25 15.04 -1.39 -7.75
N GLY A 26 15.02 -2.58 -8.34
CA GLY A 26 14.60 -2.78 -9.74
C GLY A 26 13.43 -3.76 -9.84
N GLY A 27 12.20 -3.28 -9.77
CA GLY A 27 10.98 -4.06 -9.93
C GLY A 27 9.75 -3.16 -10.11
N ARG A 28 8.55 -3.74 -10.19
CA ARG A 28 7.27 -3.01 -10.33
C ARG A 28 6.83 -2.27 -9.06
N LEU A 29 7.54 -2.48 -7.94
CA LEU A 29 7.27 -1.79 -6.68
C LEU A 29 7.84 -0.37 -6.70
N HIS A 30 7.09 0.58 -6.14
CA HIS A 30 7.57 1.95 -5.94
C HIS A 30 8.86 1.93 -5.14
N ARG A 31 9.89 2.55 -5.71
CA ARG A 31 11.24 2.56 -5.17
C ARG A 31 11.32 3.56 -4.02
N LEU A 32 11.79 3.12 -2.86
CA LEU A 32 12.21 4.02 -1.79
C LEU A 32 13.57 4.62 -2.13
N ALA A 33 13.65 5.94 -2.29
CA ALA A 33 14.88 6.65 -2.61
C ALA A 33 15.03 7.93 -1.78
N LYS A 34 16.29 8.38 -1.61
CA LYS A 34 16.59 9.67 -0.97
C LYS A 34 16.64 10.77 -2.03
N GLY A 35 15.61 11.62 -2.04
CA GLY A 35 15.52 12.80 -2.90
C GLY A 35 15.93 14.09 -2.19
N PRO A 36 15.78 15.26 -2.86
CA PRO A 36 16.07 16.56 -2.26
C PRO A 36 15.14 16.91 -1.08
N ALA A 37 13.94 16.33 -1.04
CA ALA A 37 12.98 16.47 0.06
C ALA A 37 13.10 15.36 1.12
N GLY A 38 14.17 14.55 1.06
CA GLY A 38 14.38 13.41 1.95
C GLY A 38 13.97 12.06 1.36
N TRP A 39 13.85 11.05 2.21
CA TRP A 39 13.44 9.69 1.87
C TRP A 39 11.96 9.62 1.50
N TRP A 40 11.65 9.15 0.30
CA TRP A 40 10.28 8.94 -0.16
C TRP A 40 10.21 7.81 -1.19
N TRP A 41 9.01 7.27 -1.37
CA TRP A 41 8.72 6.34 -2.46
C TRP A 41 8.43 7.13 -3.72
N ASP A 42 9.08 6.76 -4.83
CA ASP A 42 8.80 7.36 -6.14
C ASP A 42 7.32 7.18 -6.48
N GLU A 43 6.67 8.22 -7.04
CA GLU A 43 5.25 8.18 -7.49
C GLU A 43 4.24 7.85 -6.37
N ASN A 44 4.56 8.14 -5.10
CA ASN A 44 3.60 8.14 -3.98
C ASN A 44 3.08 9.56 -3.70
N ASP A 45 2.19 10.08 -4.55
CA ASP A 45 1.52 11.36 -4.34
C ASP A 45 0.12 11.22 -3.70
N THR A 46 -0.41 9.99 -3.63
CA THR A 46 -1.75 9.69 -3.13
C THR A 46 -1.83 9.41 -1.62
N VAL A 47 -0.68 9.33 -0.94
CA VAL A 47 -0.61 9.15 0.52
C VAL A 47 0.11 10.31 1.17
N GLN A 48 -0.38 10.74 2.32
CA GLN A 48 0.22 11.86 3.05
C GLN A 48 1.39 11.41 3.92
N ARG A 49 2.56 12.02 3.69
CA ARG A 49 3.78 11.82 4.50
C ARG A 49 3.53 12.06 5.99
N ASP A 50 2.74 13.06 6.35
CA ASP A 50 2.48 13.43 7.74
C ASP A 50 1.62 12.38 8.48
N LEU A 51 0.80 11.62 7.74
CA LEU A 51 -0.06 10.57 8.30
C LEU A 51 0.64 9.22 8.42
N LEU A 52 1.86 9.08 7.89
CA LEU A 52 2.62 7.82 7.91
C LEU A 52 2.92 7.31 9.33
N ARG A 53 2.92 8.20 10.33
CA ARG A 53 3.20 7.85 11.74
C ARG A 53 1.96 7.37 12.50
N LEU A 54 0.78 7.61 11.94
CA LEU A 54 -0.47 7.13 12.53
C LEU A 54 -0.62 5.63 12.26
N PRO A 55 -1.32 4.88 13.12
CA PRO A 55 -1.58 3.47 12.84
C PRO A 55 -2.46 3.31 11.62
N PHE A 56 -2.16 2.33 10.76
CA PHE A 56 -3.03 1.98 9.65
C PHE A 56 -4.41 1.55 10.16
N PRO A 57 -5.49 2.24 9.74
CA PRO A 57 -6.84 1.95 10.23
C PRO A 57 -7.32 0.58 9.72
N HIS A 58 -8.24 -0.02 10.48
CA HIS A 58 -8.95 -1.21 10.03
C HIS A 58 -10.18 -0.80 9.21
N PRO A 59 -10.60 -1.51 8.16
CA PRO A 59 -11.76 -1.11 7.35
C PRO A 59 -13.06 -0.92 8.12
N ASP A 60 -13.25 -1.69 9.19
CA ASP A 60 -14.40 -1.55 10.09
C ASP A 60 -14.46 -0.18 10.79
N SER A 61 -13.37 0.59 10.78
CA SER A 61 -13.31 1.94 11.34
C SER A 61 -13.77 3.03 10.37
N TYR A 62 -13.81 2.77 9.06
CA TYR A 62 -14.22 3.75 8.04
C TYR A 62 -15.69 4.16 8.22
N ALA A 63 -16.57 3.20 8.50
CA ALA A 63 -18.00 3.48 8.69
C ALA A 63 -18.34 4.37 9.91
N ALA A 64 -17.38 4.62 10.82
CA ALA A 64 -17.65 5.25 12.11
C ALA A 64 -17.44 6.78 12.14
N ASP A 65 -16.69 7.37 11.20
CA ASP A 65 -16.19 8.75 11.32
C ASP A 65 -16.74 9.75 10.28
N GLY A 66 -17.81 9.39 9.57
CA GLY A 66 -18.55 10.27 8.64
C GLY A 66 -19.34 11.39 9.36
N GLY A 67 -18.65 12.24 10.13
CA GLY A 67 -19.22 13.43 10.74
C GLY A 67 -19.43 14.56 9.73
N PRO A 68 -20.44 15.44 9.89
CA PRO A 68 -20.85 16.42 8.88
C PRO A 68 -19.86 17.58 8.62
N TRP A 69 -18.65 17.53 9.18
CA TRP A 69 -17.68 18.64 9.15
C TRP A 69 -16.24 18.25 8.77
N GLY A 70 -15.97 16.98 8.42
CA GLY A 70 -14.72 16.60 7.75
C GLY A 70 -14.90 16.73 6.23
N GLY A 71 -13.96 17.38 5.53
CA GLY A 71 -13.96 17.34 4.06
C GLY A 71 -13.74 15.90 3.58
N ALA A 72 -14.33 15.53 2.45
CA ALA A 72 -14.14 14.19 1.86
C ALA A 72 -12.65 13.85 1.71
N ASP A 73 -11.83 14.80 1.24
CA ASP A 73 -10.38 14.62 1.08
C ASP A 73 -9.64 14.30 2.39
N GLU A 74 -9.92 15.03 3.48
CA GLU A 74 -9.26 14.78 4.77
C GLU A 74 -9.63 13.41 5.35
N TYR A 75 -10.85 12.96 5.09
CA TYR A 75 -11.33 11.65 5.49
C TYR A 75 -10.65 10.55 4.66
N GLU A 76 -10.57 10.70 3.34
CA GLU A 76 -9.89 9.76 2.44
C GLU A 76 -8.38 9.64 2.75
N ASP A 77 -7.73 10.74 3.14
CA ASP A 77 -6.32 10.71 3.53
C ASP A 77 -6.10 9.87 4.80
N ARG A 78 -7.04 9.92 5.75
CA ARG A 78 -6.96 9.13 6.99
C ARG A 78 -7.14 7.64 6.74
N GLU A 79 -7.84 7.23 5.68
CA GLU A 79 -8.00 5.81 5.32
C GLU A 79 -6.68 5.17 4.89
N THR A 80 -5.72 5.95 4.40
CA THR A 80 -4.38 5.48 4.03
C THR A 80 -3.29 5.82 5.04
N ALA A 81 -3.67 6.43 6.18
CA ALA A 81 -2.74 6.79 7.24
C ALA A 81 -1.89 5.57 7.63
N GLY A 82 -0.58 5.73 7.80
CA GLY A 82 0.28 4.61 8.16
C GLY A 82 0.53 3.56 7.08
N ALA A 83 0.07 3.78 5.85
CA ALA A 83 0.38 2.95 4.69
C ALA A 83 1.09 3.74 3.58
N VAL A 84 1.65 2.98 2.64
CA VAL A 84 2.23 3.51 1.39
C VAL A 84 1.73 2.72 0.20
N VAL A 85 1.66 3.36 -0.97
CA VAL A 85 1.44 2.64 -2.22
C VAL A 85 2.69 1.83 -2.55
N LEU A 86 2.58 0.51 -2.48
CA LEU A 86 3.62 -0.42 -2.93
C LEU A 86 3.70 -0.49 -4.44
N GLN A 87 2.53 -0.49 -5.09
CA GLN A 87 2.41 -0.71 -6.53
C GLN A 87 1.11 -0.08 -7.04
N ASP A 88 1.20 0.69 -8.11
CA ASP A 88 0.05 1.06 -8.95
C ASP A 88 -0.40 -0.13 -9.81
N ASN A 89 -1.71 -0.39 -9.84
CA ASN A 89 -2.34 -1.46 -10.60
C ASN A 89 -3.18 -0.93 -11.79
N GLY A 90 -3.09 0.37 -12.11
CA GLY A 90 -3.88 1.05 -13.12
C GLY A 90 -5.33 1.34 -12.68
N CYS A 91 -6.01 2.20 -13.43
CA CYS A 91 -7.41 2.59 -13.20
C CYS A 91 -7.70 3.17 -11.80
N GLY A 92 -6.68 3.74 -11.14
CA GLY A 92 -6.80 4.25 -9.76
C GLY A 92 -6.77 3.16 -8.69
N PHE A 93 -6.45 1.91 -9.05
CA PHE A 93 -6.24 0.83 -8.10
C PHE A 93 -4.78 0.77 -7.68
N ALA A 94 -4.55 0.53 -6.39
CA ALA A 94 -3.21 0.39 -5.84
C ALA A 94 -3.13 -0.77 -4.86
N THR A 95 -1.93 -1.31 -4.70
CA THR A 95 -1.60 -2.20 -3.59
C THR A 95 -0.92 -1.37 -2.52
N LEU A 96 -1.48 -1.36 -1.31
CA LEU A 96 -0.91 -0.66 -0.16
C LEU A 96 -0.12 -1.63 0.73
N LEU A 97 0.89 -1.10 1.42
CA LEU A 97 1.55 -1.74 2.54
C LEU A 97 1.30 -0.93 3.81
N ALA A 98 0.71 -1.57 4.81
CA ALA A 98 0.67 -1.00 6.15
C ALA A 98 2.10 -1.00 6.73
N LEU A 99 2.60 0.17 7.11
CA LEU A 99 3.92 0.35 7.72
C LEU A 99 3.86 0.54 9.23
N THR A 100 2.76 1.10 9.75
CA THR A 100 2.59 1.44 11.16
C THR A 100 1.27 0.90 11.73
N GLY A 101 1.27 0.64 13.03
CA GLY A 101 0.10 0.10 13.72
C GLY A 101 0.06 -1.43 13.78
N PRO A 102 -1.05 -2.01 14.28
CA PRO A 102 -1.16 -3.45 14.53
C PRO A 102 -1.18 -4.30 13.25
N LEU A 103 -1.48 -3.69 12.11
CA LEU A 103 -1.54 -4.32 10.79
C LEU A 103 -0.22 -4.18 10.02
N ALA A 104 0.82 -3.59 10.62
CA ALA A 104 2.09 -3.33 9.96
C ALA A 104 2.71 -4.62 9.36
N GLY A 105 3.11 -4.54 8.09
CA GLY A 105 3.66 -5.65 7.32
C GLY A 105 2.63 -6.42 6.50
N THR A 106 1.35 -6.04 6.54
CA THR A 106 0.29 -6.63 5.71
C THR A 106 -0.01 -5.81 4.46
N VAL A 107 -0.53 -6.47 3.42
CA VAL A 107 -0.87 -5.85 2.13
C VAL A 107 -2.38 -5.71 1.92
N TRP A 108 -2.76 -4.64 1.25
CA TRP A 108 -4.15 -4.22 1.08
C TRP A 108 -4.41 -3.79 -0.35
N TRP A 109 -5.63 -3.99 -0.83
CA TRP A 109 -6.09 -3.48 -2.10
C TRP A 109 -6.84 -2.18 -1.88
N ASP A 110 -6.32 -1.10 -2.47
CA ASP A 110 -7.01 0.18 -2.55
C ASP A 110 -7.93 0.17 -3.76
N GLY A 111 -9.23 0.01 -3.48
CA GLY A 111 -10.32 -0.02 -4.44
C GLY A 111 -11.13 1.27 -4.47
N ARG A 112 -10.67 2.35 -3.83
CA ARG A 112 -11.48 3.55 -3.61
C ARG A 112 -11.97 4.20 -4.90
N ALA A 113 -11.21 4.08 -5.99
CA ALA A 113 -11.59 4.56 -7.32
C ALA A 113 -12.94 4.01 -7.85
N THR A 114 -13.38 2.83 -7.40
CA THR A 114 -14.66 2.23 -7.86
C THR A 114 -15.58 1.77 -6.74
N CYS A 115 -15.01 1.40 -5.59
CA CYS A 115 -15.75 0.77 -4.50
C CYS A 115 -15.72 1.59 -3.21
N GLU A 116 -15.00 2.72 -3.16
CA GLU A 116 -14.81 3.55 -1.95
C GLU A 116 -14.28 2.73 -0.76
N LEU A 117 -13.54 1.65 -1.02
CA LEU A 117 -13.08 0.71 0.01
C LEU A 117 -11.61 0.35 -0.17
N ILE A 118 -10.92 0.25 0.97
CA ILE A 118 -9.63 -0.43 1.09
C ILE A 118 -9.89 -1.77 1.79
N VAL A 119 -9.54 -2.87 1.14
CA VAL A 119 -9.83 -4.23 1.64
C VAL A 119 -8.54 -5.03 1.79
N PRO A 120 -8.46 -5.97 2.76
CA PRO A 120 -7.27 -6.75 2.94
C PRO A 120 -7.11 -7.74 1.77
N LEU A 121 -5.91 -7.80 1.21
CA LEU A 121 -5.56 -8.89 0.31
C LEU A 121 -5.42 -10.14 1.17
N SER A 122 -6.34 -11.09 1.05
CA SER A 122 -6.37 -12.32 1.83
C SER A 122 -6.92 -13.46 0.99
N PHE A 123 -6.64 -14.70 1.39
CA PHE A 123 -7.15 -15.88 0.68
C PHE A 123 -8.68 -16.03 0.76
N ASP A 124 -9.29 -15.51 1.82
CA ASP A 124 -10.72 -15.58 2.06
C ASP A 124 -11.18 -14.43 2.98
N HIS A 125 -11.16 -13.19 2.46
CA HIS A 125 -11.60 -12.02 3.22
C HIS A 125 -13.05 -12.17 3.72
N PRO A 126 -14.03 -12.62 2.89
CA PRO A 126 -15.40 -12.81 3.36
C PRO A 126 -15.53 -13.85 4.48
N GLY A 127 -14.63 -14.85 4.51
CA GLY A 127 -14.53 -15.83 5.58
C GLY A 127 -13.71 -15.40 6.80
N GLY A 128 -13.19 -14.16 6.81
CA GLY A 128 -12.43 -13.60 7.92
C GLY A 128 -10.96 -14.03 7.96
N ALA A 129 -10.40 -14.48 6.83
CA ALA A 129 -8.97 -14.76 6.74
C ALA A 129 -8.15 -13.49 7.02
N PRO A 130 -7.00 -13.61 7.71
CA PRO A 130 -6.14 -12.46 7.96
C PRO A 130 -5.57 -11.91 6.64
N PRO A 131 -5.21 -10.62 6.60
CA PRO A 131 -4.49 -10.05 5.48
C PRO A 131 -3.16 -10.79 5.24
N LEU A 132 -2.79 -10.95 3.97
CA LEU A 132 -1.48 -11.47 3.57
C LEU A 132 -0.39 -10.54 4.10
N THR A 133 0.71 -11.13 4.54
CA THR A 133 1.95 -10.39 4.78
C THR A 133 2.62 -10.01 3.47
N PHE A 134 3.46 -8.98 3.51
CA PHE A 134 4.29 -8.57 2.37
C PHE A 134 5.12 -9.74 1.81
N GLN A 135 5.63 -10.62 2.68
CA GLN A 135 6.42 -11.77 2.25
C GLN A 135 5.55 -12.80 1.51
N GLU A 136 4.39 -13.18 2.08
CA GLU A 136 3.47 -14.12 1.42
C GLU A 136 3.00 -13.58 0.07
N TRP A 137 2.61 -12.30 0.02
CA TRP A 137 2.20 -11.65 -1.21
C TRP A 137 3.27 -11.73 -2.32
N ARG A 138 4.55 -11.56 -1.96
CA ARG A 138 5.68 -11.70 -2.88
C ARG A 138 5.95 -13.15 -3.27
N ASP A 139 5.95 -14.07 -2.31
CA ASP A 139 6.23 -15.49 -2.54
C ASP A 139 5.16 -16.15 -3.44
N LEU A 140 3.93 -15.63 -3.39
CA LEU A 140 2.82 -16.02 -4.28
C LEU A 140 2.90 -15.39 -5.68
N GLY A 141 3.86 -14.49 -5.94
CA GLY A 141 3.99 -13.82 -7.24
C GLY A 141 2.92 -12.77 -7.54
N LEU A 142 2.15 -12.33 -6.53
CA LEU A 142 1.05 -11.37 -6.70
C LEU A 142 1.51 -9.94 -7.04
N THR A 143 2.83 -9.70 -7.02
CA THR A 143 3.47 -8.50 -7.59
C THR A 143 3.29 -8.40 -9.10
N ASP A 144 3.09 -9.53 -9.78
CA ASP A 144 2.89 -9.58 -11.22
C ASP A 144 1.58 -10.27 -11.58
N LEU A 145 0.52 -9.48 -11.62
CA LEU A 145 -0.82 -9.95 -11.99
C LEU A 145 -0.91 -10.43 -13.44
N SER A 146 0.09 -10.18 -14.31
CA SER A 146 0.10 -10.76 -15.65
C SER A 146 0.17 -12.29 -15.62
N HIS A 147 0.72 -12.87 -14.55
CA HIS A 147 0.72 -14.32 -14.33
C HIS A 147 -0.65 -14.87 -13.91
N LEU A 148 -1.55 -14.03 -13.38
CA LEU A 148 -2.92 -14.42 -13.02
C LEU A 148 -3.93 -14.13 -14.13
N LEU A 149 -3.70 -13.07 -14.92
CA LEU A 149 -4.62 -12.61 -15.96
C LEU A 149 -4.27 -13.11 -17.37
N GLY A 150 -3.13 -13.81 -17.54
CA GLY A 150 -2.64 -14.25 -18.84
C GLY A 150 -2.06 -13.09 -19.67
N PRO A 151 -1.35 -13.40 -20.77
CA PRO A 151 -0.63 -12.40 -21.59
C PRO A 151 -1.54 -11.38 -22.32
N ASP A 152 -2.86 -11.56 -22.29
CA ASP A 152 -3.81 -10.76 -23.08
C ASP A 152 -4.34 -9.51 -22.36
N TRP A 153 -3.94 -9.25 -21.11
CA TRP A 153 -4.33 -8.03 -20.39
C TRP A 153 -3.18 -7.01 -20.41
N GLY A 154 -3.18 -6.13 -21.42
CA GLY A 154 -2.24 -5.01 -21.55
C GLY A 154 -1.57 -4.82 -22.91
N GLY A 155 -1.89 -5.62 -23.93
CA GLY A 155 -1.56 -5.27 -25.31
C GLY A 155 -2.43 -4.10 -25.79
N PRO A 156 -1.92 -3.16 -26.62
CA PRO A 156 -2.81 -2.23 -27.30
C PRO A 156 -3.85 -3.05 -28.05
N ALA A 157 -5.13 -2.75 -27.83
CA ALA A 157 -6.18 -3.28 -28.70
C ALA A 157 -5.92 -2.74 -30.10
N ASP A 158 -5.41 -3.59 -31.00
CA ASP A 158 -5.34 -3.28 -32.42
C ASP A 158 -6.78 -3.09 -32.92
N PHE A 159 -7.12 -1.83 -33.20
CA PHE A 159 -8.33 -1.40 -33.92
C PHE A 159 -8.13 -1.52 -35.44
#